data_AF-A0A6A5C9I9-F1
#
_entry.id   AF-A0A6A5C9I9-F1
#
_cell.length_a   1.000
_cell.length_b   1.000
_cell.length_c   1.000
_cell.angle_alpha   90.00
_cell.angle_beta   90.00
_cell.angle_gamma   90.00
#
_symmetry.space_group_name_H-M   'P 1'
#
loop_
_entity.id
_entity.type
_entity.pdbx_description
1 polymer ?
#
loop_
_entity_poly.entity_id
_entity_poly.type
_entity_poly.pdbx_seq_one_letter_code
_entity_poly.pdbx_strand_id
1 'polypeptide(L)'
;MGNQGSSHHHHAKTSTEKVSSTTTPTSLNRTETVVSPNSNTTNNSNGVSSIPLEQTPISSSELPNNDTPQQETPEANTQPSTPFSSSSSYYFDAPQLLGESEILIGDEGNSIAQQIRASLPLEQKLHNQWTMLYSNKKNGASIATFAEIVMYHGPMLIIIKDMENNIFGAFTSISLEKKSSFYGNSNCFLFKVDTEENNENSEAKKIVKVFPASGKNENYVYFNFGNKYNPYNGLAFGGRIGCFSLCIEQDWRFGKTCGDLITYSFSPQLSSDSEFEINVIECWIFPLSESVQIDLRYRAKAKQSKQALGEGNAAEIFIMKQAGIMSSDHDHIRETAYQKDTPNSSNNNVNN
;
A
#
# COMPACT_ATOMS: atom_id res chain seq x y z
N MET A 1 -20.89 -25.22 78.53
CA MET A 1 -21.52 -24.42 77.45
C MET A 1 -20.40 -24.17 76.44
N GLY A 2 -20.33 -24.79 75.26
CA GLY A 2 -21.39 -25.05 74.28
C GLY A 2 -21.45 -23.84 73.33
N ASN A 3 -21.29 -23.95 71.99
CA ASN A 3 -21.12 -25.13 71.14
C ASN A 3 -20.29 -24.79 69.87
N GLN A 4 -19.94 -25.81 69.08
CA GLN A 4 -19.19 -25.72 67.82
C GLN A 4 -20.02 -25.19 66.63
N GLY A 5 -19.31 -24.69 65.60
CA GLY A 5 -19.31 -25.30 64.26
C GLY A 5 -20.47 -25.02 63.28
N SER A 6 -20.12 -24.46 62.11
CA SER A 6 -20.80 -24.64 60.81
C SER A 6 -19.97 -23.91 59.73
N SER A 7 -19.86 -24.33 58.47
CA SER A 7 -19.91 -25.67 57.84
C SER A 7 -19.42 -25.49 56.40
N HIS A 8 -18.52 -26.35 55.90
CA HIS A 8 -18.24 -26.40 54.47
C HIS A 8 -19.41 -27.04 53.72
N HIS A 9 -19.79 -26.49 52.57
CA HIS A 9 -20.47 -27.27 51.54
C HIS A 9 -19.80 -27.09 50.18
N HIS A 10 -19.09 -28.16 49.78
CA HIS A 10 -18.84 -28.43 48.37
C HIS A 10 -20.17 -28.69 47.66
N HIS A 11 -20.30 -28.22 46.43
CA HIS A 11 -21.09 -28.92 45.43
C HIS A 11 -20.18 -29.33 44.28
N ALA A 12 -20.19 -30.63 44.00
CA ALA A 12 -19.45 -31.24 42.92
C ALA A 12 -20.39 -31.51 41.74
N LYS A 13 -19.82 -31.46 40.54
CA LYS A 13 -20.20 -32.21 39.33
C LYS A 13 -21.70 -32.46 39.10
N THR A 14 -22.20 -31.91 37.99
CA THR A 14 -23.07 -32.71 37.13
C THR A 14 -22.62 -32.56 35.69
N SER A 15 -22.04 -33.63 35.15
CA SER A 15 -21.72 -33.75 33.73
C SER A 15 -23.02 -33.98 32.96
N THR A 16 -23.23 -33.28 31.85
CA THR A 16 -24.24 -33.67 30.85
C THR A 16 -23.56 -33.86 29.51
N GLU A 17 -23.33 -35.12 29.15
CA GLU A 17 -22.93 -35.53 27.81
C GLU A 17 -24.02 -35.14 26.80
N LYS A 18 -23.61 -34.65 25.63
CA LYS A 18 -24.45 -34.68 24.43
C LYS A 18 -23.71 -35.34 23.28
N VAL A 19 -23.82 -36.66 23.28
CA VAL A 19 -23.98 -37.55 22.12
C VAL A 19 -23.44 -37.01 20.80
N SER A 20 -22.29 -37.56 20.38
CA SER A 20 -21.89 -37.62 18.98
C SER A 20 -22.95 -38.38 18.18
N SER A 21 -23.42 -37.80 17.07
CA SER A 21 -24.22 -38.50 16.06
C SER A 21 -23.45 -38.57 14.75
N THR A 22 -22.66 -39.64 14.61
CA THR A 22 -21.94 -39.97 13.38
C THR A 22 -22.94 -40.44 12.32
N THR A 23 -23.14 -39.67 11.25
CA THR A 23 -23.82 -40.16 10.03
C THR A 23 -23.00 -39.81 8.80
N THR A 24 -22.28 -40.82 8.30
CA THR A 24 -21.70 -40.87 6.96
C THR A 24 -22.80 -40.92 5.89
N PRO A 25 -22.65 -40.18 4.77
CA PRO A 25 -23.29 -40.53 3.51
C PRO A 25 -22.38 -41.45 2.69
N THR A 26 -22.92 -42.60 2.30
CA THR A 26 -22.25 -43.66 1.53
C THR A 26 -21.76 -43.18 0.16
N SER A 27 -20.57 -43.62 -0.24
CA SER A 27 -20.08 -43.51 -1.61
C SER A 27 -20.92 -44.35 -2.58
N LEU A 28 -21.51 -43.69 -3.58
CA LEU A 28 -22.14 -44.35 -4.72
C LEU A 28 -21.23 -44.22 -5.96
N ASN A 29 -20.48 -45.28 -6.25
CA ASN A 29 -19.90 -45.48 -7.56
C ASN A 29 -21.03 -45.62 -8.59
N ARG A 30 -20.99 -44.82 -9.66
CA ARG A 30 -21.66 -45.17 -10.91
C ARG A 30 -20.77 -44.82 -12.09
N THR A 31 -20.35 -45.87 -12.79
CA THR A 31 -19.54 -45.83 -14.01
C THR A 31 -20.33 -45.31 -15.20
N GLU A 32 -19.60 -44.78 -16.19
CA GLU A 32 -19.95 -44.68 -17.60
C GLU A 32 -21.18 -43.82 -18.01
N THR A 33 -20.93 -42.73 -18.73
CA THR A 33 -20.88 -42.80 -20.21
C THR A 33 -20.36 -41.48 -20.82
N VAL A 34 -19.52 -41.58 -21.84
CA VAL A 34 -19.06 -40.45 -22.67
C VAL A 34 -20.08 -40.23 -23.78
N VAL A 35 -20.67 -39.03 -23.86
CA VAL A 35 -21.44 -38.59 -25.05
C VAL A 35 -21.16 -37.11 -25.33
N SER A 36 -20.47 -36.85 -26.43
CA SER A 36 -20.37 -35.52 -27.04
C SER A 36 -21.61 -35.22 -27.89
N PRO A 37 -22.04 -33.95 -27.98
CA PRO A 37 -22.78 -33.47 -29.15
C PRO A 37 -21.83 -32.76 -30.13
N ASN A 38 -22.07 -32.98 -31.41
CA ASN A 38 -21.23 -32.55 -32.51
C ASN A 38 -21.61 -31.14 -33.02
N SER A 39 -20.63 -30.47 -33.63
CA SER A 39 -20.75 -29.51 -34.74
C SER A 39 -22.04 -28.68 -34.95
N ASN A 40 -21.85 -27.37 -35.17
CA ASN A 40 -22.50 -26.76 -36.33
C ASN A 40 -21.58 -25.76 -37.05
N THR A 41 -21.70 -25.76 -38.37
CA THR A 41 -20.72 -25.19 -39.32
C THR A 41 -21.29 -23.95 -40.00
N THR A 42 -20.51 -22.88 -40.16
CA THR A 42 -20.69 -21.95 -41.29
C THR A 42 -19.35 -21.59 -41.89
N ASN A 43 -19.27 -21.78 -43.21
CA ASN A 43 -18.06 -21.65 -44.01
C ASN A 43 -17.63 -20.17 -44.16
N ASN A 44 -16.34 -19.95 -44.41
CA ASN A 44 -16.00 -19.32 -45.68
C ASN A 44 -14.67 -19.86 -46.25
N SER A 45 -14.59 -19.94 -47.57
CA SER A 45 -13.61 -20.74 -48.30
C SER A 45 -12.54 -19.91 -49.01
N ASN A 46 -11.36 -20.53 -49.20
CA ASN A 46 -10.36 -20.41 -50.28
C ASN A 46 -8.98 -20.72 -49.63
N GLY A 47 -8.25 -21.81 -49.88
CA GLY A 47 -8.19 -22.69 -51.05
C GLY A 47 -7.12 -22.20 -52.05
N VAL A 48 -6.19 -23.01 -52.60
CA VAL A 48 -5.84 -24.43 -52.40
C VAL A 48 -4.33 -24.62 -52.74
N SER A 49 -3.65 -25.63 -52.14
CA SER A 49 -2.25 -26.13 -52.33
C SER A 49 -1.32 -25.92 -51.11
N SER A 50 -0.29 -26.74 -50.85
CA SER A 50 -0.08 -28.19 -51.12
C SER A 50 1.05 -28.76 -50.22
N ILE A 51 1.38 -30.06 -50.38
CA ILE A 51 2.44 -30.84 -49.69
C ILE A 51 3.02 -31.87 -50.71
N PRO A 52 4.07 -32.71 -50.48
CA PRO A 52 4.69 -33.13 -49.20
C PRO A 52 6.26 -33.33 -49.15
N LEU A 53 6.77 -33.60 -47.92
CA LEU A 53 7.79 -34.63 -47.49
C LEU A 53 9.08 -34.89 -48.35
N GLU A 54 10.30 -35.14 -47.82
CA GLU A 54 10.87 -35.37 -46.47
C GLU A 54 12.43 -35.39 -46.55
N GLN A 55 13.12 -35.57 -45.40
CA GLN A 55 14.52 -36.06 -45.19
C GLN A 55 15.67 -35.04 -44.96
N THR A 56 16.54 -35.44 -44.04
CA THR A 56 17.71 -34.76 -43.42
C THR A 56 19.04 -35.39 -43.94
N PRO A 57 20.28 -35.13 -43.42
CA PRO A 57 20.85 -34.06 -42.56
C PRO A 57 22.23 -33.50 -43.08
N ILE A 58 23.01 -32.84 -42.19
CA ILE A 58 24.51 -32.71 -42.15
C ILE A 58 25.14 -31.36 -42.63
N SER A 59 26.31 -31.08 -42.04
CA SER A 59 26.97 -29.79 -41.75
C SER A 59 28.00 -29.22 -42.78
N SER A 60 28.40 -27.97 -42.50
CA SER A 60 29.77 -27.39 -42.51
C SER A 60 30.45 -26.88 -43.79
N SER A 61 31.24 -25.78 -43.59
CA SER A 61 32.31 -25.20 -44.44
C SER A 61 31.90 -24.51 -45.77
N GLU A 62 32.58 -23.50 -46.34
CA GLU A 62 33.51 -22.44 -45.88
C GLU A 62 33.71 -21.38 -47.01
N LEU A 63 33.98 -20.11 -46.67
CA LEU A 63 34.74 -19.10 -47.48
C LEU A 63 34.14 -18.65 -48.86
N PRO A 64 34.68 -17.65 -49.63
CA PRO A 64 35.97 -16.93 -49.48
C PRO A 64 36.02 -15.38 -49.71
N ASN A 65 37.16 -14.81 -49.26
CA ASN A 65 38.04 -13.75 -49.81
C ASN A 65 37.54 -12.39 -50.41
N ASN A 66 38.21 -11.29 -50.00
CA ASN A 66 39.18 -10.59 -50.88
C ASN A 66 40.12 -9.62 -50.14
N ASP A 67 41.19 -9.17 -50.82
CA ASP A 67 42.47 -8.68 -50.27
C ASP A 67 42.61 -7.18 -49.86
N THR A 68 43.42 -6.96 -48.80
CA THR A 68 44.62 -6.08 -48.61
C THR A 68 44.89 -4.92 -49.63
N PRO A 69 45.46 -3.72 -49.26
CA PRO A 69 46.54 -3.57 -48.27
C PRO A 69 46.60 -2.29 -47.38
N GLN A 70 47.70 -2.21 -46.61
CA GLN A 70 47.97 -1.38 -45.42
C GLN A 70 48.33 0.10 -45.70
N GLN A 71 48.24 0.93 -44.65
CA GLN A 71 48.98 2.19 -44.52
C GLN A 71 49.42 2.39 -43.05
N GLU A 72 50.60 2.96 -42.84
CA GLU A 72 51.36 2.90 -41.56
C GLU A 72 51.07 4.04 -40.56
N THR A 73 51.44 3.77 -39.29
CA THR A 73 51.85 4.67 -38.18
C THR A 73 50.80 5.13 -37.16
N PRO A 74 51.20 5.46 -35.90
CA PRO A 74 52.36 4.98 -35.10
C PRO A 74 51.94 4.37 -33.74
N GLU A 75 52.89 3.74 -33.04
CA GLU A 75 52.69 3.22 -31.68
C GLU A 75 52.38 4.32 -30.65
N ALA A 76 51.34 4.11 -29.83
CA ALA A 76 51.08 4.91 -28.63
C ALA A 76 50.63 4.00 -27.48
N ASN A 77 51.35 4.11 -26.35
CA ASN A 77 51.24 3.32 -25.12
C ASN A 77 49.87 2.68 -24.80
N THR A 78 49.84 1.35 -24.75
CA THR A 78 48.74 0.57 -24.18
C THR A 78 48.68 0.74 -22.65
N GLN A 79 47.91 1.73 -22.17
CA GLN A 79 47.26 1.56 -20.87
C GLN A 79 46.00 0.69 -21.09
N PRO A 80 45.79 -0.38 -20.30
CA PRO A 80 44.53 -1.10 -20.35
C PRO A 80 43.43 -0.18 -19.86
N SER A 81 42.50 0.18 -20.76
CA SER A 81 41.27 0.86 -20.41
C SER A 81 40.43 -0.06 -19.52
N THR A 82 40.53 0.16 -18.20
CA THR A 82 39.59 -0.44 -17.26
C THR A 82 38.18 0.00 -17.66
N PRO A 83 37.21 -0.93 -17.80
CA PRO A 83 35.83 -0.51 -17.97
C PRO A 83 35.44 0.30 -16.74
N PHE A 84 34.96 1.52 -16.95
CA PHE A 84 34.56 2.44 -15.90
C PHE A 84 33.26 1.94 -15.26
N SER A 85 33.37 0.90 -14.43
CA SER A 85 32.30 0.38 -13.59
C SER A 85 32.00 1.41 -12.51
N SER A 86 31.27 2.46 -12.90
CA SER A 86 30.67 3.46 -12.02
C SER A 86 29.47 2.88 -11.27
N SER A 87 29.64 1.69 -10.68
CA SER A 87 28.84 1.22 -9.56
C SER A 87 29.25 2.00 -8.32
N SER A 88 29.00 3.31 -8.32
CA SER A 88 28.94 4.09 -7.10
C SER A 88 27.85 3.47 -6.25
N SER A 89 28.24 2.65 -5.28
CA SER A 89 27.35 2.14 -4.24
C SER A 89 27.00 3.33 -3.37
N TYR A 90 25.99 4.11 -3.80
CA TYR A 90 25.47 5.24 -3.06
C TYR A 90 24.95 4.71 -1.71
N TYR A 91 25.77 4.90 -0.68
CA TYR A 91 25.36 4.67 0.69
C TYR A 91 24.39 5.80 1.05
N PHE A 92 23.14 5.45 1.31
CA PHE A 92 22.12 6.39 1.75
C PHE A 92 22.00 6.27 3.26
N ASP A 93 22.11 7.38 3.98
CA ASP A 93 21.80 7.44 5.41
C ASP A 93 20.31 7.21 5.67
N ALA A 94 19.94 7.02 6.95
CA ALA A 94 18.55 7.07 7.36
C ALA A 94 17.89 8.40 6.90
N PRO A 95 16.64 8.38 6.41
CA PRO A 95 15.91 9.58 6.04
C PRO A 95 15.56 10.41 7.28
N GLN A 96 15.49 11.74 7.12
CA GLN A 96 14.88 12.61 8.10
C GLN A 96 13.36 12.40 8.10
N LEU A 97 12.82 11.91 9.21
CA LEU A 97 11.37 11.74 9.39
C LEU A 97 10.74 13.07 9.83
N LEU A 98 9.85 13.60 8.98
CA LEU A 98 9.01 14.77 9.26
C LEU A 98 7.65 14.30 9.76
N GLY A 99 7.63 13.87 11.02
CA GLY A 99 6.46 13.32 11.72
C GLY A 99 6.90 12.43 12.89
N GLU A 100 6.01 12.26 13.87
CA GLU A 100 6.23 11.36 15.01
C GLU A 100 5.85 9.95 14.59
N SER A 101 6.83 9.03 14.56
CA SER A 101 6.62 7.62 14.26
C SER A 101 6.48 6.79 15.53
N GLU A 102 5.55 5.83 15.51
CA GLU A 102 5.36 4.79 16.53
C GLU A 102 6.03 3.46 16.10
N ILE A 103 6.61 3.41 14.89
CA ILE A 103 7.27 2.24 14.31
C ILE A 103 8.78 2.48 14.13
N LEU A 104 9.14 3.61 13.51
CA LEU A 104 10.53 3.98 13.18
C LEU A 104 11.15 4.82 14.31
N ILE A 105 11.37 4.20 15.47
CA ILE A 105 11.90 4.85 16.68
C ILE A 105 13.36 4.48 16.91
N GLY A 106 14.19 5.49 17.24
CA GLY A 106 15.58 5.30 17.65
C GLY A 106 16.47 4.68 16.56
N ASP A 107 17.58 4.08 16.99
CA ASP A 107 18.59 3.53 16.07
C ASP A 107 18.08 2.30 15.29
N GLU A 108 17.22 1.48 15.90
CA GLU A 108 16.53 0.38 15.21
C GLU A 108 15.62 0.92 14.10
N GLY A 109 14.78 1.92 14.40
CA GLY A 109 13.91 2.59 13.43
C GLY A 109 14.67 3.27 12.31
N ASN A 110 15.78 3.95 12.64
CA ASN A 110 16.69 4.54 11.65
C ASN A 110 17.28 3.49 10.71
N SER A 111 17.73 2.34 11.24
CA SER A 111 18.24 1.20 10.45
C SER A 111 17.18 0.62 9.51
N ILE A 112 15.94 0.43 9.99
CA ILE A 112 14.81 -0.02 9.15
C ILE A 112 14.53 0.98 8.03
N ALA A 113 14.43 2.27 8.37
CA ALA A 113 14.15 3.35 7.41
C ALA A 113 15.27 3.47 6.36
N GLN A 114 16.54 3.31 6.76
CA GLN A 114 17.70 3.28 5.87
C GLN A 114 17.63 2.11 4.87
N GLN A 115 17.35 0.90 5.36
CA GLN A 115 17.24 -0.30 4.51
C GLN A 115 16.06 -0.20 3.52
N ILE A 116 14.90 0.33 3.95
CA ILE A 116 13.78 0.62 3.05
C ILE A 116 14.18 1.69 2.02
N ARG A 117 14.85 2.78 2.44
CA ARG A 117 15.34 3.83 1.54
C ARG A 117 16.24 3.27 0.44
N ALA A 118 17.14 2.35 0.77
CA ALA A 118 18.00 1.66 -0.18
C ALA A 118 17.24 0.81 -1.22
N SER A 119 15.94 0.55 -1.02
CA SER A 119 15.07 -0.21 -1.94
C SER A 119 14.10 0.65 -2.76
N LEU A 120 13.90 1.93 -2.41
CA LEU A 120 13.05 2.87 -3.16
C LEU A 120 13.57 3.13 -4.60
N PRO A 121 12.76 3.68 -5.51
CA PRO A 121 13.24 4.17 -6.80
C PRO A 121 14.18 5.38 -6.63
N LEU A 122 14.97 5.71 -7.65
CA LEU A 122 16.09 6.66 -7.54
C LEU A 122 15.66 8.06 -7.06
N GLU A 123 14.53 8.56 -7.54
CA GLU A 123 14.02 9.88 -7.16
C GLU A 123 13.67 9.95 -5.65
N GLN A 124 13.01 8.92 -5.13
CA GLN A 124 12.63 8.83 -3.71
C GLN A 124 13.83 8.46 -2.81
N LYS A 125 14.85 7.77 -3.35
CA LYS A 125 16.17 7.56 -2.71
C LYS A 125 16.91 8.86 -2.47
N LEU A 126 16.99 9.71 -3.49
CA LEU A 126 17.69 10.98 -3.43
C LEU A 126 17.01 11.97 -2.47
N HIS A 127 15.69 11.90 -2.33
CA HIS A 127 14.98 12.67 -1.31
C HIS A 127 15.27 12.13 0.11
N ASN A 128 16.04 12.91 0.88
CA ASN A 128 16.44 12.56 2.24
C ASN A 128 15.38 12.85 3.33
N GLN A 129 14.17 13.27 2.97
CA GLN A 129 13.10 13.58 3.93
C GLN A 129 11.84 12.79 3.61
N TRP A 130 11.24 12.15 4.61
CA TRP A 130 9.96 11.46 4.50
C TRP A 130 8.95 12.23 5.34
N THR A 131 7.80 12.59 4.77
CA THR A 131 6.75 13.32 5.50
C THR A 131 5.64 12.36 5.90
N MET A 132 5.28 12.32 7.19
CA MET A 132 4.13 11.54 7.63
C MET A 132 2.86 12.23 7.16
N LEU A 133 2.12 11.56 6.29
CA LEU A 133 0.82 12.03 5.81
C LEU A 133 -0.32 11.51 6.70
N TYR A 134 -0.22 10.26 7.16
CA TYR A 134 -1.25 9.58 7.95
C TYR A 134 -0.63 8.66 9.01
N SER A 135 -1.23 8.62 10.19
CA SER A 135 -1.05 7.57 11.19
C SER A 135 -2.39 7.26 11.88
N ASN A 136 -2.76 5.99 12.05
CA ASN A 136 -4.00 5.63 12.74
C ASN A 136 -4.07 6.17 14.19
N LYS A 137 -2.93 6.30 14.87
CA LYS A 137 -2.86 6.89 16.24
C LYS A 137 -3.20 8.38 16.26
N LYS A 138 -2.86 9.11 15.18
CA LYS A 138 -3.05 10.57 15.05
C LYS A 138 -4.35 10.97 14.33
N ASN A 139 -4.81 10.11 13.43
CA ASN A 139 -5.92 10.39 12.51
C ASN A 139 -7.18 9.56 12.79
N GLY A 140 -7.10 8.57 13.69
CA GLY A 140 -8.13 7.57 13.91
C GLY A 140 -8.07 6.44 12.88
N ALA A 141 -8.71 5.30 13.17
CA ALA A 141 -8.78 4.15 12.27
C ALA A 141 -10.09 4.18 11.47
N SER A 142 -10.06 4.77 10.27
CA SER A 142 -11.19 4.80 9.34
C SER A 142 -10.70 4.95 7.90
N ILE A 143 -11.18 4.07 7.02
CA ILE A 143 -10.84 4.13 5.58
C ILE A 143 -11.29 5.45 4.92
N ALA A 144 -12.34 6.09 5.45
CA ALA A 144 -12.81 7.39 4.94
C ALA A 144 -11.83 8.52 5.30
N THR A 145 -11.39 8.58 6.56
CA THR A 145 -10.39 9.55 7.02
C THR A 145 -9.04 9.32 6.36
N PHE A 146 -8.65 8.04 6.20
CA PHE A 146 -7.49 7.66 5.41
C PHE A 146 -7.58 8.19 3.98
N ALA A 147 -8.67 7.89 3.26
CA ALA A 147 -8.89 8.34 1.88
C ALA A 147 -8.82 9.86 1.71
N GLU A 148 -9.48 10.65 2.58
CA GLU A 148 -9.45 12.12 2.55
C GLU A 148 -8.01 12.66 2.64
N ILE A 149 -7.17 12.00 3.43
CA ILE A 149 -5.80 12.41 3.72
C ILE A 149 -4.81 11.95 2.63
N VAL A 150 -4.91 10.70 2.17
CA VAL A 150 -3.89 10.10 1.29
C VAL A 150 -4.18 10.19 -0.20
N MET A 151 -5.44 10.34 -0.61
CA MET A 151 -5.76 10.32 -2.03
C MET A 151 -5.09 11.47 -2.76
N TYR A 152 -4.60 11.16 -3.98
CA TYR A 152 -3.83 12.07 -4.84
C TYR A 152 -2.43 12.43 -4.34
N HIS A 153 -2.04 12.02 -3.12
CA HIS A 153 -0.67 12.12 -2.62
C HIS A 153 0.11 10.84 -2.88
N GLY A 154 1.22 10.95 -3.60
CA GLY A 154 2.10 9.84 -3.95
C GLY A 154 3.36 10.33 -4.66
N PRO A 155 4.41 9.49 -4.78
CA PRO A 155 4.51 8.11 -4.28
C PRO A 155 4.48 8.00 -2.75
N MET A 156 4.19 6.80 -2.24
CA MET A 156 3.91 6.56 -0.83
C MET A 156 4.49 5.24 -0.33
N LEU A 157 5.07 5.28 0.86
CA LEU A 157 5.46 4.12 1.66
C LEU A 157 4.42 3.92 2.78
N ILE A 158 3.86 2.73 2.88
CA ILE A 158 2.93 2.32 3.92
C ILE A 158 3.64 1.31 4.82
N ILE A 159 3.66 1.59 6.11
CA ILE A 159 4.30 0.75 7.14
C ILE A 159 3.23 0.33 8.14
N ILE A 160 3.13 -0.97 8.39
CA ILE A 160 2.19 -1.58 9.32
C ILE A 160 2.99 -2.25 10.42
N LYS A 161 2.58 -2.04 11.66
CA LYS A 161 2.95 -2.86 12.81
C LYS A 161 1.68 -3.52 13.35
N ASP A 162 1.62 -4.84 13.32
CA ASP A 162 0.47 -5.58 13.84
C ASP A 162 0.51 -5.70 15.38
N MET A 163 -0.54 -6.31 15.95
CA MET A 163 -0.64 -6.57 17.39
C MET A 163 0.40 -7.57 17.92
N GLU A 164 1.05 -8.35 17.05
CA GLU A 164 2.13 -9.27 17.42
C GLU A 164 3.54 -8.66 17.28
N ASN A 165 3.62 -7.40 16.84
CA ASN A 165 4.84 -6.64 16.56
C ASN A 165 5.58 -7.04 15.27
N ASN A 166 4.97 -7.78 14.34
CA ASN A 166 5.52 -7.89 13.00
C ASN A 166 5.48 -6.50 12.33
N ILE A 167 6.54 -6.12 11.64
CA ILE A 167 6.61 -4.89 10.85
C ILE A 167 6.72 -5.28 9.38
N PHE A 168 5.81 -4.77 8.56
CA PHE A 168 5.75 -5.06 7.13
C PHE A 168 4.99 -3.94 6.40
N GLY A 169 4.93 -4.01 5.08
CA GLY A 169 4.17 -3.01 4.32
C GLY A 169 4.40 -3.04 2.83
N ALA A 170 4.10 -1.91 2.20
CA ALA A 170 4.13 -1.73 0.76
C ALA A 170 4.64 -0.35 0.38
N PHE A 171 5.33 -0.27 -0.75
CA PHE A 171 5.57 0.98 -1.45
C PHE A 171 4.74 1.02 -2.74
N THR A 172 4.03 2.14 -2.94
CA THR A 172 3.38 2.49 -4.21
C THR A 172 4.10 3.66 -4.86
N SER A 173 4.52 3.46 -6.10
CA SER A 173 5.18 4.47 -6.93
C SER A 173 4.23 5.54 -7.49
N ILE A 174 2.93 5.43 -7.19
CA ILE A 174 1.88 6.33 -7.63
C ILE A 174 0.96 6.72 -6.47
N SER A 175 0.23 7.82 -6.63
CA SER A 175 -0.81 8.25 -5.69
C SER A 175 -1.94 7.23 -5.58
N LEU A 176 -2.51 7.09 -4.39
CA LEU A 176 -3.72 6.30 -4.19
C LEU A 176 -4.92 7.03 -4.79
N GLU A 177 -5.74 6.29 -5.53
CA GLU A 177 -6.97 6.74 -6.18
C GLU A 177 -8.09 5.72 -5.95
N LYS A 178 -9.33 6.19 -5.84
CA LYS A 178 -10.49 5.32 -5.72
C LYS A 178 -10.80 4.66 -7.08
N LYS A 179 -10.41 3.39 -7.23
CA LYS A 179 -10.57 2.62 -8.48
C LYS A 179 -11.13 1.22 -8.18
N SER A 180 -12.06 0.77 -9.02
CA SER A 180 -12.63 -0.58 -8.95
C SER A 180 -11.82 -1.65 -9.71
N SER A 181 -10.61 -1.30 -10.13
CA SER A 181 -9.64 -2.17 -10.81
C SER A 181 -8.26 -1.99 -10.18
N PHE A 182 -7.34 -2.92 -10.46
CA PHE A 182 -5.94 -2.70 -10.16
C PHE A 182 -5.36 -1.56 -11.02
N TYR A 183 -4.29 -0.95 -10.52
CA TYR A 183 -3.50 0.11 -11.13
C TYR A 183 -2.09 0.11 -10.50
N GLY A 184 -1.18 0.97 -10.97
CA GLY A 184 0.21 1.02 -10.51
C GLY A 184 1.23 0.83 -11.62
N ASN A 185 2.48 0.60 -11.24
CA ASN A 185 3.54 0.14 -12.15
C ASN A 185 4.53 -0.75 -11.41
N SER A 186 5.50 -1.33 -12.13
CA SER A 186 6.50 -2.28 -11.62
C SER A 186 7.46 -1.73 -10.55
N ASN A 187 7.45 -0.43 -10.25
CA ASN A 187 8.23 0.13 -9.15
C ASN A 187 7.58 -0.08 -7.77
N CYS A 188 6.35 -0.59 -7.70
CA CYS A 188 5.74 -1.00 -6.45
C CYS A 188 6.43 -2.26 -5.88
N PHE A 189 6.51 -2.37 -4.54
CA PHE A 189 7.05 -3.54 -3.85
C PHE A 189 6.37 -3.77 -2.50
N LEU A 190 6.46 -5.00 -1.99
CA LEU A 190 6.15 -5.33 -0.60
C LEU A 190 7.45 -5.45 0.20
N PHE A 191 7.38 -5.31 1.53
CA PHE A 191 8.51 -5.60 2.41
C PHE A 191 8.07 -6.19 3.74
N LYS A 192 8.98 -6.92 4.38
CA LYS A 192 8.88 -7.41 5.77
C LYS A 192 10.16 -7.09 6.52
N VAL A 193 10.05 -6.80 7.81
CA VAL A 193 11.18 -6.68 8.74
C VAL A 193 11.26 -7.97 9.55
N ASP A 194 12.31 -8.74 9.35
CA ASP A 194 12.64 -9.91 10.15
C ASP A 194 13.66 -9.53 11.24
N THR A 195 13.79 -10.40 12.25
CA THR A 195 14.81 -10.26 13.30
C THR A 195 15.84 -11.38 13.14
N GLU A 196 17.11 -11.03 12.98
CA GLU A 196 18.23 -11.97 12.98
C GLU A 196 18.93 -11.92 14.35
N GLU A 197 18.99 -13.07 15.03
CA GLU A 197 19.70 -13.22 16.30
C GLU A 197 21.17 -13.58 16.02
N ASN A 198 22.10 -12.71 16.46
CA ASN A 198 23.53 -12.98 16.37
C ASN A 198 24.00 -13.78 17.60
N ASN A 199 24.26 -15.08 17.40
CA ASN A 199 24.69 -16.03 18.44
C ASN A 199 25.95 -15.59 19.24
N GLU A 200 26.76 -14.68 18.70
CA GLU A 200 28.02 -14.24 19.32
C GLU A 200 27.86 -13.10 20.32
N ASN A 201 26.92 -12.17 20.07
CA ASN A 201 26.81 -10.90 20.82
C ASN A 201 25.44 -10.66 21.49
N SER A 202 24.46 -11.56 21.31
CA SER A 202 23.07 -11.41 21.80
C SER A 202 22.31 -10.17 21.28
N GLU A 203 22.87 -9.45 20.30
CA GLU A 203 22.24 -8.27 19.70
C GLU A 203 21.36 -8.69 18.51
N ALA A 204 20.05 -8.53 18.70
CA ALA A 204 19.04 -8.82 17.70
C ALA A 204 19.00 -7.72 16.64
N LYS A 205 19.24 -8.06 15.37
CA LYS A 205 19.30 -7.11 14.26
C LYS A 205 18.03 -7.17 13.40
N LYS A 206 17.44 -6.01 13.10
CA LYS A 206 16.32 -5.91 12.15
C LYS A 206 16.82 -5.89 10.71
N ILE A 207 16.28 -6.78 9.88
CA ILE A 207 16.61 -6.91 8.46
C ILE A 207 15.36 -6.72 7.61
N VAL A 208 15.42 -5.80 6.65
CA VAL A 208 14.33 -5.54 5.71
C VAL A 208 14.49 -6.42 4.48
N LYS A 209 13.52 -7.32 4.26
CA LYS A 209 13.39 -8.12 3.04
C LYS A 209 12.36 -7.46 2.12
N VAL A 210 12.73 -7.28 0.85
CA VAL A 210 11.91 -6.58 -0.15
C VAL A 210 11.53 -7.53 -1.28
N PHE A 211 10.26 -7.48 -1.65
CA PHE A 211 9.62 -8.34 -2.65
C PHE A 211 9.12 -7.45 -3.81
N PRO A 212 9.95 -7.23 -4.84
CA PRO A 212 9.63 -6.34 -5.96
C PRO A 212 8.56 -6.96 -6.86
N ALA A 213 7.88 -6.12 -7.64
CA ALA A 213 6.98 -6.58 -8.69
C ALA A 213 7.68 -7.59 -9.63
N SER A 214 6.99 -8.68 -9.97
CA SER A 214 7.54 -9.77 -10.77
C SER A 214 7.53 -9.55 -12.28
N GLY A 215 6.83 -8.50 -12.74
CA GLY A 215 6.53 -8.28 -14.16
C GLY A 215 5.53 -9.27 -14.78
N LYS A 216 4.98 -10.23 -14.01
CA LYS A 216 4.06 -11.25 -14.54
C LYS A 216 2.61 -10.78 -14.72
N ASN A 217 2.22 -9.70 -14.05
CA ASN A 217 0.94 -9.01 -14.23
C ASN A 217 1.04 -7.55 -13.77
N GLU A 218 -0.06 -6.80 -13.91
CA GLU A 218 -0.19 -5.38 -13.54
C GLU A 218 -1.05 -5.17 -12.28
N ASN A 219 -1.27 -6.21 -11.48
CA ASN A 219 -2.17 -6.18 -10.31
C ASN A 219 -1.53 -5.53 -9.08
N TYR A 220 -0.81 -4.42 -9.24
CA TYR A 220 0.07 -3.87 -8.21
C TYR A 220 -0.69 -3.34 -6.99
N VAL A 221 -1.57 -2.34 -7.17
CA VAL A 221 -2.36 -1.76 -6.09
C VAL A 221 -3.85 -1.68 -6.48
N TYR A 222 -4.72 -1.88 -5.50
CA TYR A 222 -6.17 -1.72 -5.56
C TYR A 222 -6.62 -0.88 -4.36
N PHE A 223 -7.45 0.15 -4.58
CA PHE A 223 -7.98 0.96 -3.49
C PHE A 223 -9.41 1.41 -3.80
N ASN A 224 -10.36 1.00 -2.97
CA ASN A 224 -11.78 1.31 -3.17
C ASN A 224 -12.53 1.32 -1.83
N PHE A 225 -13.62 2.08 -1.74
CA PHE A 225 -14.40 2.19 -0.51
C PHE A 225 -15.84 2.67 -0.73
N GLY A 226 -16.71 2.40 0.25
CA GLY A 226 -18.04 2.98 0.40
C GLY A 226 -19.18 2.27 -0.33
N ASN A 227 -18.97 1.75 -1.55
CA ASN A 227 -20.03 1.04 -2.27
C ASN A 227 -20.02 -0.46 -1.92
N LYS A 228 -21.09 -0.95 -1.28
CA LYS A 228 -21.25 -2.36 -0.90
C LYS A 228 -21.32 -3.36 -2.07
N TYR A 229 -21.57 -2.87 -3.28
CA TYR A 229 -21.58 -3.68 -4.51
C TYR A 229 -20.21 -3.75 -5.20
N ASN A 230 -19.19 -3.07 -4.67
CA ASN A 230 -17.82 -3.23 -5.12
C ASN A 230 -17.33 -4.65 -4.82
N PRO A 231 -16.46 -5.23 -5.68
CA PRO A 231 -15.95 -6.59 -5.47
C PRO A 231 -14.95 -6.69 -4.29
N TYR A 232 -14.42 -5.54 -3.84
CA TYR A 232 -13.72 -5.38 -2.56
C TYR A 232 -13.78 -3.90 -2.12
N ASN A 233 -13.79 -3.66 -0.81
CA ASN A 233 -13.58 -2.33 -0.22
C ASN A 233 -12.45 -2.46 0.81
N GLY A 234 -11.44 -1.61 0.68
CA GLY A 234 -10.16 -1.74 1.36
C GLY A 234 -9.02 -1.21 0.50
N LEU A 235 -7.81 -1.33 1.03
CA LEU A 235 -6.55 -1.12 0.31
C LEU A 235 -5.88 -2.48 0.14
N ALA A 236 -5.40 -2.80 -1.06
CA ALA A 236 -4.78 -4.09 -1.32
C ALA A 236 -3.63 -4.01 -2.34
N PHE A 237 -2.71 -4.95 -2.23
CA PHE A 237 -1.51 -5.06 -3.04
C PHE A 237 -1.35 -6.50 -3.55
N GLY A 238 -1.16 -6.63 -4.86
CA GLY A 238 -0.83 -7.91 -5.50
C GLY A 238 -1.98 -8.92 -5.56
N GLY A 239 -1.76 -10.00 -6.32
CA GLY A 239 -2.69 -11.11 -6.37
C GLY A 239 -3.90 -10.83 -7.28
N ARG A 240 -5.10 -11.03 -6.74
CA ARG A 240 -6.39 -10.84 -7.44
C ARG A 240 -7.48 -10.47 -6.43
N ILE A 241 -8.62 -9.97 -6.90
CA ILE A 241 -9.71 -9.60 -5.99
C ILE A 241 -10.17 -10.81 -5.16
N GLY A 242 -10.19 -10.65 -3.83
CA GLY A 242 -10.48 -11.69 -2.85
C GLY A 242 -9.29 -12.59 -2.46
N CYS A 243 -8.10 -12.37 -3.03
CA CYS A 243 -6.87 -13.11 -2.70
C CYS A 243 -5.65 -12.22 -3.04
N PHE A 244 -5.28 -11.38 -2.07
CA PHE A 244 -4.23 -10.35 -2.21
C PHE A 244 -2.97 -10.74 -1.42
N SER A 245 -1.80 -10.25 -1.82
CA SER A 245 -0.55 -10.51 -1.09
C SER A 245 -0.52 -9.78 0.26
N LEU A 246 -1.09 -8.57 0.27
CA LEU A 246 -1.39 -7.77 1.45
C LEU A 246 -2.70 -7.01 1.22
N CYS A 247 -3.62 -7.00 2.18
CA CYS A 247 -4.76 -6.08 2.18
C CYS A 247 -5.13 -5.59 3.58
N ILE A 248 -5.81 -4.45 3.62
CA ILE A 248 -6.42 -3.81 4.80
C ILE A 248 -7.90 -3.66 4.48
N GLU A 249 -8.75 -4.17 5.35
CA GLU A 249 -10.19 -4.25 5.13
C GLU A 249 -10.91 -2.91 5.34
N GLN A 250 -12.19 -2.84 4.98
CA GLN A 250 -13.00 -1.61 5.01
C GLN A 250 -13.10 -0.99 6.42
N ASP A 251 -13.00 -1.79 7.48
CA ASP A 251 -13.05 -1.30 8.86
C ASP A 251 -11.75 -0.61 9.31
N TRP A 252 -10.69 -0.70 8.51
CA TRP A 252 -9.38 -0.12 8.77
C TRP A 252 -8.70 -0.62 10.07
N ARG A 253 -9.11 -1.80 10.55
CA ARG A 253 -8.60 -2.46 11.75
C ARG A 253 -7.93 -3.79 11.44
N PHE A 254 -8.54 -4.60 10.58
CA PHE A 254 -8.00 -5.90 10.20
C PHE A 254 -7.43 -5.88 8.78
N GLY A 255 -6.52 -6.82 8.53
CA GLY A 255 -5.94 -7.06 7.22
C GLY A 255 -5.59 -8.52 7.04
N LYS A 256 -5.22 -8.88 5.80
CA LYS A 256 -4.81 -10.24 5.44
C LYS A 256 -3.54 -10.21 4.60
N THR A 257 -2.79 -11.31 4.64
CA THR A 257 -1.60 -11.49 3.82
C THR A 257 -1.50 -12.93 3.32
N CYS A 258 -1.03 -13.08 2.08
CA CYS A 258 -0.98 -14.37 1.39
C CYS A 258 0.33 -14.48 0.62
N GLY A 259 1.10 -15.53 0.90
CA GLY A 259 2.37 -15.81 0.24
C GLY A 259 2.22 -16.33 -1.20
N ASP A 260 3.34 -16.35 -1.92
CA ASP A 260 3.53 -17.03 -3.21
C ASP A 260 2.58 -16.61 -4.36
N LEU A 261 1.91 -15.47 -4.22
CA LEU A 261 1.11 -14.89 -5.30
C LEU A 261 2.00 -14.24 -6.37
N ILE A 262 1.62 -14.44 -7.64
CA ILE A 262 2.48 -14.13 -8.80
C ILE A 262 2.90 -12.66 -8.98
N THR A 263 2.31 -11.69 -8.27
CA THR A 263 2.55 -10.25 -8.51
C THR A 263 3.84 -9.73 -7.88
N TYR A 264 4.19 -10.20 -6.68
CA TYR A 264 5.39 -9.78 -5.95
C TYR A 264 6.32 -10.98 -5.77
N SER A 265 7.54 -10.86 -6.28
CA SER A 265 8.45 -11.99 -6.43
C SER A 265 8.82 -12.60 -5.08
N PHE A 266 8.40 -13.85 -4.86
CA PHE A 266 8.66 -14.62 -3.65
C PHE A 266 8.24 -13.91 -2.34
N SER A 267 7.17 -13.09 -2.40
CA SER A 267 6.57 -12.52 -1.19
C SER A 267 6.00 -13.65 -0.33
N PRO A 268 6.47 -13.85 0.92
CA PRO A 268 5.84 -14.76 1.86
C PRO A 268 4.58 -14.12 2.44
N GLN A 269 3.96 -14.83 3.38
CA GLN A 269 3.05 -14.23 4.35
C GLN A 269 3.83 -13.20 5.19
N LEU A 270 3.31 -11.98 5.30
CA LEU A 270 4.04 -10.85 5.89
C LEU A 270 3.94 -10.79 7.43
N SER A 271 2.81 -11.22 8.01
CA SER A 271 2.60 -11.40 9.46
C SER A 271 2.86 -12.86 9.88
N SER A 272 2.82 -13.15 11.17
CA SER A 272 2.85 -14.52 11.72
C SER A 272 1.72 -15.39 11.17
N ASP A 273 0.54 -14.78 11.01
CA ASP A 273 -0.70 -15.43 10.55
C ASP A 273 -1.24 -14.78 9.26
N SER A 274 -2.19 -15.49 8.63
CA SER A 274 -2.80 -15.05 7.36
C SER A 274 -3.77 -13.87 7.51
N GLU A 275 -4.25 -13.63 8.73
CA GLU A 275 -5.05 -12.48 9.15
C GLU A 275 -4.31 -11.76 10.28
N PHE A 276 -4.37 -10.43 10.32
CA PHE A 276 -3.70 -9.63 11.34
C PHE A 276 -4.57 -8.45 11.81
N GLU A 277 -4.39 -8.06 13.07
CA GLU A 277 -4.95 -6.83 13.63
C GLU A 277 -3.90 -5.72 13.63
N ILE A 278 -4.27 -4.53 13.15
CA ILE A 278 -3.38 -3.38 13.04
C ILE A 278 -3.25 -2.68 14.39
N ASN A 279 -2.04 -2.68 14.96
CA ASN A 279 -1.70 -1.82 16.08
C ASN A 279 -1.41 -0.40 15.57
N VAL A 280 -0.43 -0.28 14.66
CA VAL A 280 -0.02 0.97 14.02
C VAL A 280 -0.05 0.80 12.51
N ILE A 281 -0.57 1.80 11.80
CA ILE A 281 -0.34 1.96 10.36
C ILE A 281 0.04 3.41 10.09
N GLU A 282 1.15 3.59 9.39
CA GLU A 282 1.72 4.88 9.00
C GLU A 282 1.86 4.97 7.49
N CYS A 283 1.70 6.17 6.95
CA CYS A 283 1.89 6.45 5.53
C CYS A 283 2.79 7.66 5.35
N TRP A 284 3.92 7.40 4.71
CA TRP A 284 5.01 8.34 4.48
C TRP A 284 5.07 8.69 3.00
N ILE A 285 5.21 9.97 2.69
CA ILE A 285 5.33 10.47 1.31
C ILE A 285 6.65 11.21 1.10
N PHE A 286 6.98 11.36 -0.18
CA PHE A 286 8.16 12.03 -0.69
C PHE A 286 7.65 13.31 -1.39
N PRO A 287 7.63 14.48 -0.73
CA PRO A 287 7.08 15.72 -1.29
C PRO A 287 8.02 16.36 -2.32
N LEU A 288 8.23 15.64 -3.42
CA LEU A 288 9.20 15.86 -4.49
C LEU A 288 8.95 17.12 -5.34
N SER A 289 7.74 17.69 -5.29
CA SER A 289 7.39 18.93 -5.98
C SER A 289 6.89 20.00 -5.02
N GLU A 290 7.15 21.25 -5.36
CA GLU A 290 6.65 22.41 -4.61
C GLU A 290 5.12 22.42 -4.55
N SER A 291 4.43 22.02 -5.63
CA SER A 291 2.96 21.88 -5.67
C SER A 291 2.42 20.93 -4.58
N VAL A 292 3.07 19.78 -4.36
CA VAL A 292 2.72 18.85 -3.28
C VAL A 292 2.97 19.50 -1.92
N GLN A 293 4.11 20.19 -1.73
CA GLN A 293 4.38 20.91 -0.49
C GLN A 293 3.36 22.03 -0.20
N ILE A 294 2.89 22.73 -1.22
CA ILE A 294 1.86 23.78 -1.12
C ILE A 294 0.52 23.16 -0.71
N ASP A 295 0.06 22.07 -1.36
CA ASP A 295 -1.21 21.41 -0.99
C ASP A 295 -1.16 20.87 0.46
N LEU A 296 -0.06 20.25 0.87
CA LEU A 296 0.13 19.79 2.25
C LEU A 296 0.05 20.94 3.26
N ARG A 297 0.68 22.08 2.99
CA ARG A 297 0.60 23.29 3.82
C ARG A 297 -0.81 23.88 3.85
N TYR A 298 -1.50 23.90 2.70
CA TYR A 298 -2.88 24.38 2.58
C TYR A 298 -3.83 23.50 3.42
N ARG A 299 -3.77 22.17 3.25
CA ARG A 299 -4.57 21.20 4.02
C ARG A 299 -4.28 21.25 5.53
N ALA A 300 -3.02 21.41 5.93
CA ALA A 300 -2.65 21.57 7.33
C ALA A 300 -3.28 22.83 7.96
N LYS A 301 -3.17 23.98 7.28
CA LYS A 301 -3.87 25.21 7.68
C LYS A 301 -5.39 25.03 7.68
N ALA A 302 -5.94 24.30 6.72
CA ALA A 302 -7.38 24.04 6.62
C ALA A 302 -7.91 23.22 7.80
N LYS A 303 -7.19 22.17 8.20
CA LYS A 303 -7.53 21.36 9.36
C LYS A 303 -7.48 22.18 10.65
N GLN A 304 -6.42 22.98 10.85
CA GLN A 304 -6.31 23.88 12.00
C GLN A 304 -7.44 24.93 12.03
N SER A 305 -7.76 25.52 10.87
CA SER A 305 -8.82 26.53 10.76
C SER A 305 -10.21 25.93 11.04
N LYS A 306 -10.53 24.73 10.53
CA LYS A 306 -11.77 24.02 10.87
C LYS A 306 -11.85 23.70 12.38
N GLN A 307 -10.74 23.30 12.99
CA GLN A 307 -10.67 23.03 14.44
C GLN A 307 -10.87 24.30 15.30
N ALA A 308 -10.42 25.47 14.81
CA ALA A 308 -10.55 26.74 15.53
C ALA A 308 -11.87 27.49 15.29
N LEU A 309 -12.49 27.34 14.10
CA LEU A 309 -13.63 28.14 13.64
C LEU A 309 -14.94 27.35 13.49
N GLY A 310 -14.91 26.02 13.61
CA GLY A 310 -16.06 25.16 13.37
C GLY A 310 -16.29 24.80 11.90
N GLU A 311 -17.45 24.20 11.61
CA GLU A 311 -17.79 23.73 10.26
C GLU A 311 -18.31 24.86 9.34
N GLY A 312 -17.91 24.80 8.06
CA GLY A 312 -18.41 25.67 6.99
C GLY A 312 -17.34 26.54 6.33
N ASN A 313 -17.76 27.36 5.35
CA ASN A 313 -16.87 28.15 4.49
C ASN A 313 -16.03 29.21 5.23
N ALA A 314 -16.28 29.47 6.52
CA ALA A 314 -15.50 30.46 7.29
C ALA A 314 -14.02 30.07 7.39
N ALA A 315 -13.72 28.78 7.62
CA ALA A 315 -12.36 28.28 7.59
C ALA A 315 -11.73 28.43 6.19
N GLU A 316 -12.47 28.08 5.14
CA GLU A 316 -12.02 28.16 3.74
C GLU A 316 -11.67 29.59 3.31
N ILE A 317 -12.56 30.55 3.58
CA ILE A 317 -12.34 31.98 3.33
C ILE A 317 -11.13 32.51 4.13
N PHE A 318 -10.96 32.09 5.39
CA PHE A 318 -9.81 32.49 6.20
C PHE A 318 -8.48 32.03 5.58
N ILE A 319 -8.40 30.78 5.10
CA ILE A 319 -7.18 30.25 4.47
C ILE A 319 -6.93 30.94 3.14
N MET A 320 -7.96 31.18 2.33
CA MET A 320 -7.84 31.89 1.04
C MET A 320 -7.34 33.33 1.22
N LYS A 321 -7.82 34.06 2.26
CA LYS A 321 -7.27 35.37 2.65
C LYS A 321 -5.80 35.24 3.11
N GLN A 322 -5.46 34.26 3.94
CA GLN A 322 -4.08 34.03 4.43
C GLN A 322 -3.09 33.50 3.38
N ALA A 323 -3.57 32.95 2.27
CA ALA A 323 -2.77 32.51 1.14
C ALA A 323 -2.59 33.59 0.06
N GLY A 324 -3.21 34.77 0.22
CA GLY A 324 -3.19 35.85 -0.78
C GLY A 324 -3.98 35.53 -2.06
N ILE A 325 -4.88 34.53 -2.02
CA ILE A 325 -5.64 34.05 -3.18
C ILE A 325 -6.91 34.90 -3.41
N MET A 326 -7.45 35.51 -2.35
CA MET A 326 -8.50 36.53 -2.46
C MET A 326 -7.92 37.92 -2.21
N SER A 327 -8.23 38.89 -3.08
CA SER A 327 -8.00 40.30 -2.77
C SER A 327 -8.93 40.79 -1.66
N SER A 328 -8.62 41.95 -1.09
CA SER A 328 -9.31 42.57 0.05
C SER A 328 -10.75 42.99 -0.22
N ASP A 329 -11.25 42.94 -1.44
CA ASP A 329 -12.28 43.88 -1.91
C ASP A 329 -13.72 43.35 -1.80
N HIS A 330 -13.95 42.37 -0.92
CA HIS A 330 -15.26 41.78 -0.64
C HIS A 330 -15.61 41.72 0.87
N ASP A 331 -15.38 42.83 1.57
CA ASP A 331 -15.83 43.03 2.96
C ASP A 331 -17.28 43.56 3.07
N HIS A 332 -18.14 43.33 2.05
CA HIS A 332 -19.53 43.78 2.03
C HIS A 332 -20.61 42.71 2.29
N ILE A 333 -20.25 41.45 2.57
CA ILE A 333 -21.24 40.41 2.90
C ILE A 333 -20.80 39.56 4.10
N ARG A 334 -21.06 40.05 5.32
CA ARG A 334 -21.62 39.28 6.47
C ARG A 334 -21.81 40.11 7.76
N GLU A 335 -22.47 41.26 7.67
CA GLU A 335 -23.01 41.96 8.86
C GLU A 335 -24.43 41.49 9.25
N THR A 336 -24.84 40.31 8.76
CA THR A 336 -26.20 39.75 8.95
C THR A 336 -26.26 38.54 9.89
N ALA A 337 -25.18 38.25 10.62
CA ALA A 337 -25.12 37.14 11.58
C ALA A 337 -25.38 37.55 13.06
N TYR A 338 -25.48 38.84 13.36
CA TYR A 338 -25.67 39.37 14.72
C TYR A 338 -26.83 40.39 14.80
N GLN A 339 -28.05 39.94 14.53
CA GLN A 339 -29.26 40.73 14.85
C GLN A 339 -30.51 39.85 15.12
N LYS A 340 -30.39 39.01 16.14
CA LYS A 340 -31.47 38.42 16.97
C LYS A 340 -30.85 38.20 18.36
N ASP A 341 -31.42 38.63 19.48
CA ASP A 341 -32.74 39.23 19.73
C ASP A 341 -32.62 40.44 20.69
N THR A 342 -33.51 41.42 20.56
CA THR A 342 -33.87 42.33 21.66
C THR A 342 -35.39 42.53 21.68
N PRO A 343 -36.07 42.54 22.84
CA PRO A 343 -37.52 42.53 22.87
C PRO A 343 -38.10 43.89 22.47
N ASN A 344 -39.13 43.85 21.63
CA ASN A 344 -39.83 45.04 21.17
C ASN A 344 -40.53 45.74 22.36
N SER A 345 -40.25 47.03 22.58
CA SER A 345 -40.93 47.82 23.61
C SER A 345 -41.45 49.14 23.03
N SER A 346 -42.68 49.47 23.41
CA SER A 346 -43.23 50.83 23.50
C SER A 346 -43.77 51.51 22.23
N ASN A 347 -45.09 51.73 22.27
CA ASN A 347 -45.79 52.95 21.91
C ASN A 347 -45.88 53.39 20.44
N ASN A 348 -46.98 52.99 19.79
CA ASN A 348 -47.67 53.88 18.85
C ASN A 348 -48.57 54.84 19.64
N ASN A 349 -48.36 56.15 19.47
CA ASN A 349 -49.25 57.17 19.99
C ASN A 349 -49.63 58.14 18.85
N VAL A 350 -50.93 58.18 18.51
CA VAL A 350 -51.68 59.27 17.87
C VAL A 350 -51.17 59.85 16.53
N ASN A 351 -51.98 59.72 15.48
CA ASN A 351 -52.53 60.88 14.75
C ASN A 351 -53.73 60.50 13.87
N ASN A 352 -54.76 61.36 13.91
CA ASN A 352 -56.09 61.29 13.28
C ASN A 352 -57.03 60.16 13.73
#